data_AF-A0A7C7AGF6-F1
#
_entry.id   AF-A0A7C7AGF6-F1
#
_cell.length_a   1.000
_cell.length_b   1.000
_cell.length_c   1.000
_cell.angle_alpha   90.00
_cell.angle_beta   90.00
_cell.angle_gamma   90.00
#
_symmetry.space_group_name_H-M   'P 1'
#
loop_
_entity.id
_entity.type
_entity.pdbx_description
1 polymer ?
#
loop_
_entity_poly.entity_id
_entity_poly.type
_entity_poly.pdbx_seq_one_letter_code
_entity_poly.pdbx_strand_id
1 'polypeptide(L)'
;MSYSNYLTVTALTTYLKVKLENDPHLKKILLKGEISNFKRHSTGHLYFSLKDEKSSINSMMFSSYTKSLLFEPKDGDHVLVEGYISLYEARGTYSISITSMTLDGVGELYLKYEQLKKDFEALGYFDSKYKKPIPKFPKAIGVITSETGAVIQ
;
A
#
# COMPACT_ATOMS: atom_id res chain seq x y z
N MET A 1 -41.19 11.12 -39.02
CA MET A 1 -40.46 11.78 -37.91
C MET A 1 -39.82 10.69 -37.07
N SER A 2 -38.57 10.31 -37.35
CA SER A 2 -37.86 9.30 -36.56
C SER A 2 -37.41 9.94 -35.26
N TYR A 3 -38.03 9.55 -34.14
CA TYR A 3 -37.43 9.77 -32.83
C TYR A 3 -36.16 8.93 -32.75
N SER A 4 -35.03 9.63 -32.90
CA SER A 4 -33.67 9.34 -32.50
C SER A 4 -33.40 8.08 -31.67
N ASN A 5 -32.29 7.42 -32.00
CA ASN A 5 -31.58 6.39 -31.23
C ASN A 5 -31.12 6.89 -29.84
N TYR A 6 -32.05 7.14 -28.92
CA TYR A 6 -31.71 7.46 -27.53
C TYR A 6 -31.50 6.18 -26.72
N LEU A 7 -30.35 6.06 -26.08
CA LEU A 7 -30.06 5.00 -25.12
C LEU A 7 -30.53 5.40 -23.72
N THR A 8 -30.99 4.42 -22.93
CA THR A 8 -31.24 4.64 -21.51
C THR A 8 -29.91 4.78 -20.75
N VAL A 9 -29.91 5.51 -19.64
CA VAL A 9 -28.73 5.65 -18.76
C VAL A 9 -28.27 4.28 -18.25
N THR A 10 -29.21 3.37 -17.97
CA THR A 10 -28.92 1.98 -17.61
C THR A 10 -28.18 1.27 -18.73
N ALA A 11 -28.67 1.33 -19.97
CA ALA A 11 -28.02 0.68 -21.10
C ALA A 11 -26.59 1.19 -21.33
N LEU A 12 -26.37 2.50 -21.23
CA LEU A 12 -25.04 3.09 -21.32
C LEU A 12 -24.12 2.62 -20.18
N THR A 13 -24.60 2.67 -18.94
CA THR A 13 -23.80 2.29 -17.76
C THR A 13 -23.45 0.81 -17.76
N THR A 14 -24.39 -0.07 -18.10
CA THR A 14 -24.16 -1.51 -18.26
C THR A 14 -23.15 -1.78 -19.37
N TYR A 15 -23.25 -1.07 -20.51
CA TYR A 15 -22.27 -1.18 -21.58
C TYR A 15 -20.85 -0.79 -21.13
N LEU A 16 -20.71 0.33 -20.42
CA LEU A 16 -19.43 0.78 -19.90
C LEU A 16 -18.85 -0.20 -18.87
N LYS A 17 -19.67 -0.74 -17.97
CA LYS A 17 -19.24 -1.76 -17.02
C LYS A 17 -18.68 -2.98 -17.74
N VAL A 18 -19.42 -3.52 -18.72
CA VAL A 18 -18.97 -4.69 -19.50
C VAL A 18 -17.67 -4.39 -20.23
N LYS A 19 -17.49 -3.18 -20.76
CA LYS A 19 -16.24 -2.77 -21.41
C LYS A 19 -15.08 -2.68 -20.42
N LEU A 20 -15.27 -2.02 -19.28
CA LEU A 20 -14.23 -1.84 -18.27
C LEU A 20 -13.82 -3.17 -17.61
N GLU A 21 -14.78 -4.02 -17.25
CA GLU A 21 -14.50 -5.28 -16.55
C GLU A 21 -13.91 -6.36 -17.48
N ASN A 22 -14.19 -6.31 -18.78
CA ASN A 22 -13.62 -7.25 -19.75
C ASN A 22 -12.29 -6.80 -20.35
N ASP A 23 -11.89 -5.54 -20.17
CA ASP A 23 -10.58 -5.07 -20.61
C ASP A 23 -9.46 -5.81 -19.84
N PRO A 24 -8.60 -6.60 -20.51
CA PRO A 24 -7.52 -7.32 -19.85
C PRO A 24 -6.57 -6.41 -19.07
N HIS A 25 -6.38 -5.17 -19.51
CA HIS A 25 -5.49 -4.20 -18.86
C HIS A 25 -6.07 -3.67 -17.54
N LEU A 26 -7.40 -3.73 -17.37
CA LEU A 26 -8.08 -3.22 -16.18
C LEU A 26 -8.33 -4.28 -15.09
N LYS A 27 -7.97 -5.54 -15.37
CA LYS A 27 -8.06 -6.67 -14.44
C LYS A 27 -6.90 -6.76 -13.46
N LYS A 28 -5.75 -6.15 -13.78
CA LYS A 28 -4.59 -6.08 -12.89
C LYS A 28 -3.87 -4.75 -13.12
N ILE A 29 -4.20 -3.79 -12.28
CA ILE A 29 -3.66 -2.43 -12.30
C ILE A 29 -2.77 -2.23 -11.09
N LEU A 30 -1.63 -1.60 -11.31
CA LEU A 30 -0.72 -1.13 -10.28
C LEU A 30 -0.82 0.39 -10.21
N LEU A 31 -1.19 0.93 -9.04
CA LEU A 31 -1.27 2.38 -8.83
C LEU A 31 -0.37 2.79 -7.66
N LYS A 32 0.17 4.01 -7.78
CA LYS A 32 0.87 4.72 -6.71
C LYS A 32 0.04 5.94 -6.33
N GLY A 33 -0.15 6.16 -5.04
CA GLY A 33 -0.88 7.33 -4.58
C GLY A 33 -0.87 7.47 -3.06
N GLU A 34 -1.47 8.54 -2.58
CA GLU A 34 -1.67 8.80 -1.16
C GLU A 34 -3.08 8.38 -0.74
N ILE A 35 -3.20 7.78 0.44
CA ILE A 35 -4.49 7.45 1.05
C ILE A 35 -5.13 8.72 1.62
N SER A 36 -6.41 8.90 1.32
CA SER A 36 -7.26 9.95 1.90
C SER A 36 -8.66 9.42 2.23
N ASN A 37 -9.38 10.08 3.14
CA ASN A 37 -10.71 9.68 3.59
C ASN A 37 -10.80 8.21 4.05
N PHE A 38 -9.78 7.73 4.77
CA PHE A 38 -9.69 6.35 5.20
C PHE A 38 -10.79 5.98 6.20
N LYS A 39 -11.45 4.85 5.95
CA LYS A 39 -12.48 4.26 6.80
C LYS A 39 -12.32 2.75 6.85
N ARG A 40 -12.18 2.22 8.06
CA ARG A 40 -12.26 0.79 8.33
C ARG A 40 -13.67 0.42 8.78
N HIS A 41 -14.30 -0.50 8.05
CA HIS A 41 -15.59 -1.05 8.43
C HIS A 41 -15.43 -2.12 9.50
N SER A 42 -16.46 -2.35 10.32
CA SER A 42 -16.45 -3.33 11.41
C SER A 42 -16.18 -4.77 10.95
N THR A 43 -16.54 -5.09 9.71
CA THR A 43 -16.26 -6.39 9.07
C THR A 43 -14.82 -6.54 8.57
N GLY A 44 -13.99 -5.51 8.73
CA GLY A 44 -12.59 -5.48 8.31
C GLY A 44 -12.35 -5.05 6.87
N HIS A 45 -13.37 -4.55 6.16
CA HIS A 45 -13.17 -3.91 4.85
C HIS A 45 -12.54 -2.53 5.01
N LEU A 46 -11.67 -2.15 4.07
CA LEU A 46 -11.12 -0.81 4.00
C LEU A 46 -11.78 -0.06 2.86
N TYR A 47 -12.15 1.18 3.12
CA TYR A 47 -12.65 2.12 2.14
C TYR A 47 -11.82 3.40 2.24
N PHE A 48 -11.32 3.89 1.12
CA PHE A 48 -10.55 5.13 1.09
C PHE A 48 -10.53 5.69 -0.33
N SER A 49 -10.04 6.90 -0.48
CA SER A 49 -9.75 7.50 -1.78
C SER A 49 -8.24 7.47 -1.99
N LEU A 50 -7.81 6.86 -3.08
CA LEU A 50 -6.41 6.91 -3.53
C LEU A 50 -6.26 8.14 -4.43
N LYS A 51 -5.36 9.06 -4.07
CA LYS A 51 -5.15 10.31 -4.81
C LYS A 51 -3.71 10.44 -5.32
N ASP A 52 -3.58 11.13 -6.44
CA ASP A 52 -2.33 11.68 -6.96
C ASP A 52 -2.42 13.23 -7.01
N GLU A 53 -1.51 13.90 -7.73
CA GLU A 53 -1.51 15.36 -7.84
C GLU A 53 -2.76 15.97 -8.48
N LYS A 54 -3.48 15.21 -9.32
CA LYS A 54 -4.55 15.75 -10.19
C LYS A 54 -5.86 15.01 -10.08
N SER A 55 -5.88 13.81 -9.52
CA SER A 55 -6.99 12.87 -9.61
C SER A 55 -7.12 12.05 -8.34
N SER A 56 -8.34 11.60 -8.08
CA SER A 56 -8.64 10.69 -6.99
C SER A 56 -9.60 9.59 -7.45
N ILE A 57 -9.43 8.39 -6.90
CA ILE A 57 -10.27 7.24 -7.18
C ILE A 57 -10.74 6.58 -5.89
N ASN A 58 -12.02 6.23 -5.85
CA ASN A 58 -12.58 5.46 -4.74
C ASN A 58 -11.98 4.05 -4.75
N SER A 59 -11.50 3.64 -3.60
CA SER A 59 -10.76 2.41 -3.40
C SER A 59 -11.39 1.59 -2.29
N MET A 60 -11.49 0.28 -2.51
CA MET A 60 -12.00 -0.66 -1.53
C MET A 60 -11.08 -1.88 -1.43
N MET A 61 -10.84 -2.37 -0.22
CA MET A 61 -10.13 -3.62 0.03
C MET A 61 -11.00 -4.56 0.83
N PHE A 62 -11.25 -5.76 0.31
CA PHE A 62 -12.02 -6.78 1.02
C PHE A 62 -11.24 -7.32 2.24
N SER A 63 -11.97 -7.73 3.27
CA SER A 63 -11.38 -8.19 4.54
C SER A 63 -10.56 -9.48 4.39
N SER A 64 -10.77 -10.23 3.31
CA SER A 64 -9.93 -11.37 2.93
C SER A 64 -8.50 -10.94 2.60
N TYR A 65 -8.33 -9.78 1.94
CA TYR A 65 -7.02 -9.25 1.55
C TYR A 65 -6.39 -8.41 2.66
N THR A 66 -7.17 -7.82 3.56
CA THR A 66 -6.59 -7.00 4.65
C THR A 66 -5.72 -7.82 5.60
N LYS A 67 -5.97 -9.13 5.72
CA LYS A 67 -5.17 -10.04 6.55
C LYS A 67 -3.72 -10.21 6.07
N SER A 68 -3.45 -9.97 4.78
CA SER A 68 -2.08 -10.04 4.24
C SER A 68 -1.33 -8.71 4.33
N LEU A 69 -1.95 -7.65 4.88
CA LEU A 69 -1.26 -6.39 5.11
C LEU A 69 -0.24 -6.53 6.24
N LEU A 70 0.98 -6.07 5.97
CA LEU A 70 2.07 -5.99 6.95
C LEU A 70 2.07 -4.67 7.73
N PHE A 71 1.11 -3.79 7.46
CA PHE A 71 0.99 -2.48 8.07
C PHE A 71 -0.50 -2.09 8.21
N GLU A 72 -0.77 -1.10 9.03
CA GLU A 72 -2.10 -0.55 9.24
C GLU A 72 -2.22 0.74 8.40
N PRO A 73 -2.99 0.76 7.30
CA PRO A 73 -3.09 1.95 6.45
C PRO A 73 -3.82 3.08 7.16
N LYS A 74 -3.38 4.32 6.93
CA LYS A 74 -3.99 5.55 7.46
C LYS A 74 -3.97 6.67 6.43
N ASP A 75 -4.73 7.73 6.70
CA ASP A 75 -4.69 8.95 5.90
C ASP A 75 -3.28 9.55 5.86
N GLY A 76 -2.83 9.95 4.68
CA GLY A 76 -1.50 10.49 4.43
C GLY A 76 -0.44 9.45 4.06
N ASP A 77 -0.75 8.14 4.15
CA ASP A 77 0.20 7.12 3.72
C ASP A 77 0.34 7.11 2.19
N HIS A 78 1.58 7.15 1.71
CA HIS A 78 1.88 6.84 0.31
C HIS A 78 1.96 5.33 0.13
N VAL A 79 1.21 4.81 -0.84
CA VAL A 79 1.07 3.37 -1.07
C VAL A 79 1.22 3.00 -2.53
N LEU A 80 1.72 1.78 -2.74
CA LEU A 80 1.65 1.05 -4.00
C LEU A 80 0.56 -0.02 -3.86
N VAL A 81 -0.44 0.02 -4.73
CA VAL A 81 -1.59 -0.90 -4.69
C VAL A 81 -1.68 -1.71 -5.98
N GLU A 82 -2.13 -2.95 -5.84
CA GLU A 82 -2.55 -3.81 -6.95
C GLU A 82 -4.05 -4.06 -6.84
N GLY A 83 -4.77 -4.00 -7.95
CA GLY A 83 -6.22 -4.24 -7.96
C GLY A 83 -6.83 -4.30 -9.35
N TYR A 84 -8.15 -4.21 -9.40
CA TYR A 84 -8.94 -4.20 -10.64
C TYR A 84 -10.03 -3.13 -10.59
N ILE A 85 -10.41 -2.62 -11.76
CA ILE A 85 -11.51 -1.65 -11.85
C ILE A 85 -12.85 -2.37 -11.71
N SER A 86 -13.76 -1.73 -11.00
CA SER A 86 -15.17 -2.09 -10.95
C SER A 86 -16.02 -0.85 -11.16
N LEU A 87 -17.21 -1.03 -11.74
CA LEU A 87 -18.18 0.04 -11.93
C LEU A 87 -19.47 -0.26 -11.16
N TYR A 88 -19.85 0.66 -10.27
CA TYR A 88 -21.10 0.57 -9.52
C TYR A 88 -22.27 1.10 -10.35
N GLU A 89 -23.05 0.18 -10.93
CA GLU A 89 -24.10 0.48 -11.90
C GLU A 89 -25.13 1.51 -11.41
N ALA A 90 -25.53 1.44 -10.14
CA ALA A 90 -26.58 2.32 -9.62
C ALA A 90 -26.19 3.81 -9.62
N ARG A 91 -24.89 4.14 -9.63
CA ARG A 91 -24.40 5.53 -9.66
C ARG A 91 -23.45 5.83 -10.82
N GLY A 92 -23.16 4.85 -11.68
CA GLY A 92 -22.18 5.00 -12.77
C GLY A 92 -20.76 5.34 -12.28
N THR A 93 -20.46 5.08 -11.01
CA THR A 93 -19.18 5.46 -10.40
C THR A 93 -18.19 4.30 -10.55
N TYR A 94 -17.01 4.57 -11.09
CA TYR A 94 -15.93 3.58 -11.12
C TYR A 94 -15.10 3.65 -9.83
N SER A 95 -14.56 2.51 -9.44
CA SER A 95 -13.70 2.34 -8.27
C SER A 95 -12.62 1.30 -8.57
N ILE A 96 -11.59 1.26 -7.72
CA ILE A 96 -10.60 0.19 -7.72
C ILE A 96 -10.84 -0.74 -6.52
N SER A 97 -10.93 -2.04 -6.80
CA SER A 97 -10.93 -3.08 -5.79
C SER A 97 -9.50 -3.59 -5.61
N ILE A 98 -8.95 -3.38 -4.43
CA ILE A 98 -7.55 -3.62 -4.11
C ILE A 98 -7.37 -5.04 -3.56
N THR A 99 -6.39 -5.75 -4.11
CA THR A 99 -6.01 -7.11 -3.73
C THR A 99 -4.69 -7.14 -2.97
N SER A 100 -3.80 -6.17 -3.21
CA SER A 100 -2.53 -6.01 -2.50
C SER A 100 -2.19 -4.54 -2.30
N MET A 101 -1.54 -4.22 -1.18
CA MET A 101 -1.11 -2.86 -0.86
C MET A 101 0.18 -2.91 -0.04
N THR A 102 1.10 -1.99 -0.35
CA THR A 102 2.37 -1.81 0.35
C THR A 102 2.67 -0.31 0.50
N LEU A 103 3.46 0.07 1.50
CA LEU A 103 3.91 1.45 1.66
C LEU A 103 4.96 1.80 0.58
N ASP A 104 4.73 2.91 -0.10
CA ASP A 104 5.65 3.51 -1.05
C ASP A 104 6.85 4.10 -0.27
N GLY A 105 7.97 3.38 -0.27
CA GLY A 105 9.19 3.73 0.47
C GLY A 105 9.75 2.61 1.36
N VAL A 106 8.93 1.65 1.80
CA VAL A 106 9.43 0.49 2.56
C VAL A 106 10.16 -0.48 1.63
N GLY A 107 9.76 -0.60 0.36
CA GLY A 107 10.40 -1.49 -0.60
C GLY A 107 11.90 -1.21 -0.79
N GLU A 108 12.30 0.03 -1.05
CA GLU A 108 13.72 0.37 -1.21
C GLU A 108 14.52 0.21 0.09
N LEU A 109 13.97 0.68 1.22
CA LEU A 109 14.65 0.57 2.51
C LEU A 109 14.81 -0.89 2.92
N TYR A 110 13.78 -1.71 2.70
CA TYR A 110 13.81 -3.15 2.98
C TYR A 110 14.77 -3.89 2.05
N LEU A 111 14.80 -3.57 0.76
CA LEU A 111 15.79 -4.12 -0.18
C LEU A 111 17.22 -3.75 0.23
N LYS A 112 17.47 -2.48 0.60
CA LYS A 112 18.77 -2.02 1.11
C LYS A 112 19.14 -2.70 2.42
N TYR A 113 18.18 -2.89 3.31
CA TYR A 113 18.37 -3.60 4.58
C TYR A 113 18.73 -5.08 4.37
N GLU A 114 17.97 -5.80 3.54
CA GLU A 114 18.21 -7.21 3.24
C GLU A 114 19.56 -7.43 2.55
N GLN A 115 19.94 -6.53 1.63
CA GLN A 115 21.26 -6.56 1.00
C GLN A 115 22.38 -6.34 2.03
N LEU A 116 22.28 -5.28 2.84
CA LEU A 116 23.29 -4.96 3.85
C LEU A 116 23.43 -6.06 4.90
N LYS A 117 22.31 -6.67 5.30
CA LYS A 117 22.30 -7.79 6.24
C LYS A 117 23.03 -9.00 5.67
N LYS A 118 22.76 -9.38 4.42
CA LYS A 118 23.48 -10.48 3.74
C LYS A 118 24.98 -10.19 3.62
N ASP A 119 25.35 -8.96 3.30
CA ASP A 119 26.76 -8.56 3.19
C ASP A 119 27.47 -8.68 4.56
N PHE A 120 26.83 -8.23 5.64
CA PHE A 120 27.38 -8.36 7.00
C PHE A 120 27.38 -9.78 7.55
N GLU A 121 26.40 -10.61 7.17
CA GLU A 121 26.41 -12.06 7.43
C GLU A 121 27.57 -12.75 6.70
N ALA A 122 27.81 -12.42 5.43
CA ALA A 122 28.93 -12.96 4.66
C ALA A 122 30.30 -12.53 5.20
N LEU A 123 30.40 -11.31 5.73
CA LEU A 123 31.59 -10.81 6.43
C LEU A 123 31.78 -11.41 7.83
N GLY A 124 30.82 -12.22 8.32
CA GLY A 124 30.88 -12.86 9.63
C GLY A 124 30.72 -11.90 10.79
N TYR A 125 30.21 -10.68 10.58
CA TYR A 125 30.04 -9.67 11.63
C TYR A 125 29.04 -10.11 12.73
N PHE A 126 28.15 -11.04 12.40
CA PHE A 126 27.21 -11.62 13.34
C PHE A 126 27.71 -12.94 13.97
N ASP A 127 28.87 -13.47 13.54
CA ASP A 127 29.38 -14.74 14.04
C ASP A 127 29.63 -14.68 15.56
N SER A 128 29.03 -15.63 16.28
CA SER A 128 29.20 -15.77 17.72
C SER A 128 30.68 -15.94 18.13
N LYS A 129 31.53 -16.45 17.23
CA LYS A 129 32.97 -16.64 17.47
C LYS A 129 33.75 -15.33 17.68
N TYR A 130 33.22 -14.20 17.20
CA TYR A 130 33.83 -12.87 17.39
C TYR A 130 33.17 -12.07 18.52
N LYS A 131 32.03 -12.53 19.05
CA LYS A 131 31.33 -11.84 20.14
C LYS A 131 32.08 -12.04 21.45
N LYS A 132 32.44 -10.93 22.09
CA LYS A 132 33.11 -10.93 23.40
C LYS A 132 32.06 -10.94 24.52
N PRO A 133 32.28 -11.68 25.61
CA PRO A 133 31.41 -11.61 26.77
C PRO A 133 31.42 -10.19 27.35
N ILE A 134 30.23 -9.69 27.69
CA ILE A 134 30.08 -8.37 28.31
C ILE A 134 30.59 -8.46 29.75
N PRO A 135 31.59 -7.64 30.16
CA PRO A 135 32.10 -7.67 31.51
C PRO A 135 31.04 -7.19 32.51
N LYS A 136 30.93 -7.84 33.67
CA LYS A 136 29.94 -7.48 34.72
C LYS A 136 30.12 -6.05 35.25
N PHE A 137 31.35 -5.55 35.30
CA PHE A 137 31.68 -4.21 35.78
C PHE A 137 32.55 -3.48 34.74
N PRO A 138 31.94 -2.79 33.77
CA PRO A 138 32.69 -2.05 32.75
C PRO A 138 33.42 -0.86 33.38
N LYS A 139 34.69 -0.66 33.01
CA LYS A 139 35.53 0.45 33.53
C LYS A 139 35.20 1.80 32.88
N ALA A 140 34.64 1.77 31.68
CA ALA A 140 34.20 2.94 30.93
C ALA A 140 33.02 2.52 30.04
N ILE A 141 32.06 3.43 29.85
CA ILE A 141 30.89 3.22 28.99
C ILE A 141 30.97 4.24 27.86
N GLY A 142 31.02 3.75 26.62
CA GLY A 142 30.90 4.58 25.42
C GLY A 142 29.43 4.61 24.97
N VAL A 143 28.88 5.81 24.81
CA VAL A 143 27.53 6.00 24.27
C VAL A 143 27.66 6.45 22.82
N ILE A 144 27.03 5.72 21.90
CA ILE A 144 26.95 6.08 20.49
C ILE A 144 25.50 6.41 20.19
N THR A 145 25.23 7.67 19.86
CA THR A 145 23.92 8.19 19.49
C THR A 145 24.06 9.06 18.25
N SER A 146 22.96 9.28 17.51
CA SER A 146 22.92 10.32 16.48
C SER A 146 23.02 11.70 17.11
N GLU A 147 23.56 12.67 16.36
CA GLU A 147 23.70 14.08 16.78
C GLU A 147 22.35 14.72 17.16
N THR A 148 21.24 14.22 16.59
CA THR A 148 19.86 14.64 16.86
C THR A 148 19.09 13.70 17.80
N GLY A 149 19.75 12.68 18.37
CA GLY A 149 19.10 11.69 19.22
C GLY A 149 18.73 12.27 20.58
N ALA A 150 17.44 12.21 20.93
CA ALA A 150 16.82 12.73 22.17
C ALA A 150 17.23 11.99 23.46
N VAL A 151 18.45 11.48 23.55
CA VAL A 151 18.97 10.67 24.67
C VAL A 151 19.80 11.51 25.65
N ILE A 152 20.13 12.76 25.29
CA ILE A 152 20.88 13.67 26.16
C ILE A 152 20.03 14.94 26.36
N GLN A 153 19.07 14.86 27.29
CA GLN A 153 18.49 16.05 27.92
C GLN A 153 18.38 15.81 29.43
#